data_AF-A0A7Z9QQ57-F1
#
_entry.id   AF-A0A7Z9QQ57-F1
#
_cell.length_a   1.000
_cell.length_b   1.000
_cell.length_c   1.000
_cell.angle_alpha   90.00
_cell.angle_beta   90.00
_cell.angle_gamma   90.00
#
_symmetry.space_group_name_H-M   'P 1'
#
loop_
_entity.id
_entity.type
_entity.pdbx_description
1 polymer ?
#
loop_
_entity_poly.entity_id
_entity_poly.type
_entity_poly.pdbx_seq_one_letter_code
_entity_poly.pdbx_strand_id
1 'polypeptide(L)'
;MNPFSPDGSKLATADRAGGIHLWDAKNGGILLSLLEHKDAVRALDWRIDSKVLASMGEDGRLIWWDVTDGFPATSKANAHPPQRPEGVYGRIPNGVLAGRFDHGGNLVTVGRDRVVRLWDPSGNQKKSFTIESGIPISSSIADEGKTVICGDSGGVVRFWKSE
;
A
#
# COMPACT_ATOMS: atom_id res chain seq x y z
N MET A 1 1.40 9.92 5.17
CA MET A 1 2.20 9.70 3.95
C MET A 1 3.33 10.70 4.00
N ASN A 2 4.57 10.24 3.89
CA ASN A 2 5.70 11.13 3.58
C ASN A 2 5.90 11.03 2.06
N PRO A 3 5.70 12.12 1.29
CA PRO A 3 5.74 12.02 -0.17
C PRO A 3 7.18 11.92 -0.71
N PHE A 4 8.19 12.29 0.08
CA PHE A 4 9.59 12.21 -0.32
C PHE A 4 10.17 10.81 -0.15
N SER A 5 11.06 10.43 -1.06
CA SER A 5 11.93 9.27 -0.87
C SER A 5 12.84 9.47 0.35
N PRO A 6 13.26 8.39 1.03
CA PRO A 6 14.13 8.48 2.21
C PRO A 6 15.46 9.22 1.96
N ASP A 7 16.04 9.09 0.77
CA ASP A 7 17.23 9.82 0.34
C ASP A 7 16.95 11.30 -0.02
N GLY A 8 15.68 11.71 -0.03
CA GLY A 8 15.23 13.05 -0.38
C GLY A 8 15.39 13.41 -1.86
N SER A 9 15.78 12.48 -2.73
CA SER A 9 16.04 12.76 -4.15
C SER A 9 14.76 12.85 -5.00
N LYS A 10 13.69 12.18 -4.57
CA LYS A 10 12.43 12.07 -5.32
C LYS A 10 11.23 12.46 -4.46
N LEU A 11 10.22 13.02 -5.11
CA LEU A 11 8.88 13.22 -4.55
C LEU A 11 7.91 12.33 -5.33
N ALA A 12 6.98 11.66 -4.65
CA ALA A 12 5.93 10.90 -5.27
C ALA A 12 4.56 11.54 -5.00
N THR A 13 3.75 11.66 -6.06
CA THR A 13 2.38 12.15 -5.99
C THR A 13 1.46 11.21 -6.74
N ALA A 14 0.20 11.11 -6.32
CA ALA A 14 -0.79 10.33 -7.04
C ALA A 14 -2.16 11.00 -7.06
N ASP A 15 -3.01 10.59 -8.00
CA ASP A 15 -4.33 11.18 -8.22
C ASP A 15 -5.48 10.16 -8.13
N ARG A 16 -6.71 10.67 -8.36
CA ARG A 16 -7.94 9.87 -8.34
C ARG A 16 -8.21 9.11 -9.64
N ALA A 17 -7.48 9.39 -10.71
CA ALA A 17 -7.58 8.69 -11.99
C ALA A 17 -6.59 7.52 -12.10
N GLY A 18 -5.71 7.34 -11.11
CA GLY A 18 -4.70 6.27 -11.10
C GLY A 18 -3.31 6.72 -11.56
N GLY A 19 -3.14 8.01 -11.88
CA GLY A 19 -1.86 8.57 -12.24
C GLY A 19 -0.95 8.69 -11.02
N ILE A 20 0.29 8.23 -11.16
CA ILE A 20 1.38 8.47 -10.21
C ILE A 20 2.50 9.18 -10.95
N HIS A 21 3.04 10.24 -10.34
CA HIS A 21 4.21 10.95 -10.86
C HIS A 21 5.34 10.94 -9.84
N LEU A 22 6.54 10.65 -10.32
CA LEU A 22 7.78 10.83 -9.59
C LEU A 22 8.46 12.10 -10.08
N TRP A 23 8.92 12.93 -9.14
CA TRP A 23 9.51 14.22 -9.42
C TRP A 23 10.94 14.30 -8.88
N ASP A 24 11.78 15.09 -9.53
CA ASP A 24 13.07 15.51 -8.96
C ASP A 24 12.77 16.47 -7.80
N ALA A 25 13.13 16.08 -6.58
CA ALA A 25 12.83 16.85 -5.39
C ALA A 25 13.65 18.15 -5.28
N LYS A 26 14.81 18.23 -5.94
CA LYS A 26 15.73 19.37 -5.88
C LYS A 26 15.41 20.42 -6.93
N ASN A 27 15.25 19.99 -8.17
CA ASN A 27 15.12 20.88 -9.33
C ASN A 27 13.66 21.05 -9.76
N GLY A 28 12.77 20.20 -9.27
CA GLY A 28 11.42 20.05 -9.82
C GLY A 28 11.46 19.35 -11.19
N GLY A 29 10.27 19.02 -11.68
CA GLY A 29 10.09 18.31 -12.96
C GLY A 29 9.79 16.83 -12.77
N ILE A 30 9.05 16.27 -13.73
CA ILE A 30 8.61 14.88 -13.72
C ILE A 30 9.75 14.00 -14.25
N LEU A 31 10.15 13.02 -13.45
CA LEU A 31 11.10 11.98 -13.81
C LEU A 31 10.38 10.79 -14.48
N LEU A 32 9.29 10.32 -13.87
CA LEU A 32 8.53 9.16 -14.32
C LEU A 32 7.02 9.38 -14.13
N SER A 33 6.23 8.79 -15.01
CA SER A 33 4.77 8.72 -14.92
C SER A 33 4.33 7.26 -14.93
N LEU A 34 3.72 6.79 -13.85
CA LEU A 34 3.35 5.40 -13.62
C LEU A 34 1.82 5.28 -13.75
N LEU A 35 1.34 4.66 -14.83
CA LEU A 35 -0.07 4.73 -15.27
C LEU A 35 -0.79 3.37 -15.26
N GLU A 36 -0.36 2.46 -14.38
CA GLU A 36 -0.99 1.14 -14.28
C GLU A 36 -2.27 1.13 -13.45
N HIS A 37 -2.42 2.00 -12.45
CA HIS A 37 -3.66 2.04 -11.69
C HIS A 37 -4.82 2.52 -12.56
N LYS A 38 -5.99 1.90 -12.37
CA LYS A 38 -7.21 2.17 -13.16
C LYS A 38 -8.31 2.85 -12.33
N ASP A 39 -8.02 3.15 -11.08
CA ASP A 39 -8.87 3.89 -10.15
C ASP A 39 -7.95 4.63 -9.17
N ALA A 40 -8.55 5.41 -8.28
CA ALA A 40 -7.84 6.28 -7.37
C ALA A 40 -6.76 5.57 -6.54
N VAL A 41 -5.56 6.16 -6.50
CA VAL A 41 -4.49 5.75 -5.59
C VAL A 41 -4.76 6.35 -4.21
N ARG A 42 -4.80 5.50 -3.19
CA ARG A 42 -5.13 5.87 -1.80
C ARG A 42 -3.91 6.09 -0.94
N ALA A 43 -2.86 5.33 -1.18
CA ALA A 43 -1.62 5.46 -0.45
C ALA A 43 -0.43 5.19 -1.36
N LEU A 44 0.66 5.85 -1.02
CA LEU A 44 2.01 5.51 -1.46
C LEU A 44 2.87 5.37 -0.22
N ASP A 45 3.91 4.55 -0.33
CA ASP A 45 4.93 4.44 0.69
C ASP A 45 6.28 4.05 0.08
N TRP A 46 7.33 4.75 0.50
CA TRP A 46 8.67 4.50 0.04
C TRP A 46 9.34 3.41 0.87
N ARG A 47 10.04 2.50 0.21
CA ARG A 47 10.97 1.60 0.89
C ARG A 47 12.21 2.38 1.30
N ILE A 48 12.83 2.00 2.43
CA ILE A 48 13.95 2.74 3.03
C ILE A 48 15.16 2.90 2.08
N ASP A 49 15.33 2.00 1.13
CA ASP A 49 16.40 2.04 0.14
C ASP A 49 16.20 3.07 -0.97
N SER A 50 15.07 3.78 -0.99
CA SER A 50 14.69 4.80 -1.98
C SER A 50 14.60 4.27 -3.43
N LYS A 51 14.62 2.95 -3.62
CA LYS A 51 14.55 2.31 -4.95
C LYS A 51 13.17 1.78 -5.29
N VAL A 52 12.35 1.55 -4.26
CA VAL A 52 11.01 1.00 -4.44
C VAL A 52 9.96 1.92 -3.86
N LEU A 53 8.93 2.19 -4.65
CA LEU A 53 7.70 2.85 -4.22
C LEU A 53 6.56 1.83 -4.24
N ALA A 54 5.86 1.66 -3.13
CA ALA A 54 4.59 0.93 -3.12
C ALA A 54 3.44 1.90 -3.41
N SER A 55 2.47 1.44 -4.21
CA SER A 55 1.20 2.13 -4.44
C SER A 55 0.01 1.23 -4.19
N MET A 56 -1.02 1.81 -3.59
CA MET A 56 -2.22 1.14 -3.10
C MET A 56 -3.45 1.80 -3.72
N GLY A 57 -4.20 1.07 -4.55
CA GLY A 57 -5.32 1.61 -5.33
C GLY A 57 -6.70 1.08 -4.94
N GLU A 58 -7.74 1.86 -5.26
CA GLU A 58 -9.16 1.44 -5.22
C GLU A 58 -9.50 0.38 -6.28
N ASP A 59 -8.64 0.22 -7.28
CA ASP A 59 -8.73 -0.83 -8.30
C ASP A 59 -8.35 -2.22 -7.76
N GLY A 60 -7.99 -2.33 -6.48
CA GLY A 60 -7.58 -3.59 -5.86
C GLY A 60 -6.10 -3.93 -6.08
N ARG A 61 -5.37 -3.08 -6.82
CA ARG A 61 -3.95 -3.30 -7.10
C ARG A 61 -3.08 -2.82 -5.94
N LEU A 62 -2.10 -3.64 -5.59
CA LEU A 62 -0.90 -3.26 -4.86
C LEU A 62 0.28 -3.43 -5.82
N ILE A 63 1.02 -2.35 -6.07
CA ILE A 63 2.14 -2.37 -7.02
C ILE A 63 3.40 -1.87 -6.31
N TRP A 64 4.52 -2.55 -6.51
CA TRP A 64 5.84 -2.00 -6.20
C TRP A 64 6.53 -1.61 -7.48
N TRP A 65 6.94 -0.36 -7.54
CA TRP A 65 7.60 0.25 -8.68
C TRP A 65 9.09 0.30 -8.44
N ASP A 66 9.88 -0.18 -9.40
CA ASP A 66 11.28 0.24 -9.46
C ASP A 66 11.31 1.68 -9.96
N VAL A 67 11.87 2.59 -9.15
CA VAL A 67 11.85 4.03 -9.45
C VAL A 67 12.99 4.46 -10.38
N THR A 68 13.83 3.52 -10.81
CA THR A 68 14.91 3.75 -11.78
C THR A 68 14.34 3.78 -13.19
N ASP A 69 13.46 2.84 -13.52
CA ASP A 69 12.87 2.68 -14.86
C ASP A 69 11.35 2.86 -14.89
N GLY A 70 10.68 2.82 -13.74
CA GLY A 70 9.23 2.96 -13.62
C GLY A 70 8.46 1.67 -13.89
N PHE A 71 9.12 0.52 -14.04
CA PHE A 71 8.43 -0.75 -14.24
C PHE A 71 7.97 -1.38 -12.91
N PRO A 72 6.83 -2.11 -12.90
CA PRO A 72 6.43 -2.88 -11.74
C PRO A 72 7.44 -4.00 -11.42
N ALA A 73 8.11 -3.90 -10.28
CA ALA A 73 8.92 -4.99 -9.73
C ALA A 73 8.04 -6.15 -9.22
N THR A 74 6.89 -5.83 -8.64
CA THR A 74 5.83 -6.80 -8.33
C THR A 74 4.47 -6.13 -8.40
N SER A 75 3.43 -6.91 -8.70
CA SER A 75 2.06 -6.42 -8.73
C SER A 75 1.09 -7.50 -8.25
N LYS A 76 0.10 -7.10 -7.44
CA LYS A 76 -0.98 -7.97 -6.95
C LYS A 76 -2.32 -7.37 -7.34
N ALA A 77 -3.04 -8.03 -8.24
CA ALA A 77 -4.30 -7.53 -8.80
C ALA A 77 -5.51 -7.61 -7.85
N ASN A 78 -5.38 -8.28 -6.70
CA ASN A 78 -6.44 -8.41 -5.69
C ASN A 78 -5.81 -8.56 -4.30
N ALA A 79 -5.05 -7.55 -3.87
CA ALA A 79 -4.36 -7.63 -2.59
C ALA A 79 -5.33 -7.67 -1.39
N HIS A 80 -6.51 -7.05 -1.51
CA HIS A 80 -7.59 -7.08 -0.53
C HIS A 80 -8.94 -7.31 -1.23
N PRO A 81 -9.27 -8.55 -1.64
CA PRO A 81 -10.45 -8.83 -2.45
C PRO A 81 -11.74 -8.55 -1.67
N PRO A 82 -12.76 -7.93 -2.29
CA PRO A 82 -13.99 -7.60 -1.59
C PRO A 82 -14.73 -8.87 -1.16
N GLN A 83 -15.23 -8.89 0.08
CA GLN A 83 -16.16 -9.93 0.53
C GLN A 83 -17.57 -9.59 0.02
N ARG A 84 -18.13 -10.45 -0.83
CA ARG A 84 -19.50 -10.30 -1.33
C ARG A 84 -20.46 -11.01 -0.37
N PRO A 85 -21.38 -10.28 0.29
CA PRO A 85 -22.48 -10.92 1.01
C PRO A 85 -23.41 -11.64 0.03
N GLU A 86 -24.01 -12.74 0.49
CA GLU A 86 -24.97 -13.50 -0.30
C GLU A 86 -26.16 -12.61 -0.71
N GLY A 87 -26.60 -12.74 -1.97
CA GLY A 87 -27.72 -11.95 -2.52
C GLY A 87 -27.39 -10.50 -2.89
N VAL A 88 -26.14 -10.04 -2.73
CA VAL A 88 -25.72 -8.69 -3.14
C VAL A 88 -25.12 -8.69 -4.54
N TYR A 89 -25.70 -7.87 -5.42
CA TYR A 89 -25.27 -7.67 -6.81
C TYR A 89 -24.70 -6.26 -7.01
N GLY A 90 -23.85 -6.09 -8.03
CA GLY A 90 -23.24 -4.80 -8.37
C GLY A 90 -21.75 -4.67 -7.99
N ARG A 91 -21.22 -3.44 -8.16
CA ARG A 91 -19.83 -3.11 -7.87
C ARG A 91 -19.63 -2.95 -6.37
N ILE A 92 -18.79 -3.80 -5.78
CA ILE A 92 -18.40 -3.69 -4.37
C ILE A 92 -17.13 -2.84 -4.31
N PRO A 93 -17.02 -1.88 -3.37
CA PRO A 93 -15.78 -1.16 -3.14
C PRO A 93 -14.63 -2.15 -2.89
N ASN A 94 -13.66 -2.20 -3.80
CA ASN A 94 -12.42 -2.95 -3.67
C ASN A 94 -11.34 -2.05 -3.07
N GLY A 95 -10.11 -2.51 -2.94
CA GLY A 95 -8.97 -1.62 -2.85
C GLY A 95 -8.11 -1.82 -1.61
N VAL A 96 -6.87 -1.38 -1.78
CA VAL A 96 -5.88 -1.31 -0.72
C VAL A 96 -5.92 0.11 -0.17
N LEU A 97 -6.31 0.25 1.10
CA LEU A 97 -6.63 1.54 1.70
C LEU A 97 -5.38 2.25 2.22
N ALA A 98 -4.48 1.48 2.82
CA ALA A 98 -3.21 1.98 3.32
C ALA A 98 -2.17 0.86 3.34
N GLY A 99 -0.92 1.26 3.43
CA GLY A 99 0.16 0.37 3.81
C GLY A 99 1.42 1.13 4.20
N ARG A 100 2.34 0.42 4.85
CA ARG A 100 3.63 0.94 5.33
C ARG A 100 4.73 -0.10 5.24
N PHE A 101 5.87 0.29 4.67
CA PHE A 101 7.11 -0.46 4.73
C PHE A 101 7.74 -0.34 6.11
N ASP A 102 8.47 -1.38 6.51
CA ASP A 102 9.48 -1.31 7.56
C ASP A 102 10.89 -1.10 6.97
N HIS A 103 11.89 -1.04 7.83
CA HIS A 103 13.30 -0.94 7.42
C HIS A 103 13.85 -2.22 6.77
N GLY A 104 13.20 -3.37 7.01
CA GLY A 104 13.56 -4.64 6.37
C GLY A 104 12.98 -4.79 4.95
N GLY A 105 12.13 -3.86 4.52
CA GLY A 105 11.42 -3.90 3.24
C GLY A 105 10.15 -4.76 3.27
N ASN A 106 9.71 -5.26 4.42
CA ASN A 106 8.39 -5.86 4.55
C ASN A 106 7.33 -4.76 4.47
N LEU A 107 6.18 -5.08 3.90
CA LEU A 107 5.07 -4.15 3.76
C LEU A 107 3.88 -4.68 4.54
N VAL A 108 3.23 -3.84 5.34
CA VAL A 108 1.86 -4.12 5.84
C VAL A 108 0.86 -3.37 4.98
N THR A 109 -0.23 -4.02 4.61
CA THR A 109 -1.37 -3.39 3.93
C THR A 109 -2.70 -3.71 4.61
N VAL A 110 -3.67 -2.81 4.42
CA VAL A 110 -5.04 -2.96 4.91
C VAL A 110 -6.04 -2.64 3.82
N GLY A 111 -7.22 -3.26 3.91
CA GLY A 111 -8.27 -3.08 2.93
C GLY A 111 -9.65 -3.44 3.47
N ARG A 112 -10.66 -3.27 2.61
CA ARG A 112 -12.08 -3.40 2.98
C ARG A 112 -12.52 -4.82 3.30
N ASP A 113 -11.68 -5.80 2.98
CA ASP A 113 -11.89 -7.20 3.30
C ASP A 113 -11.66 -7.53 4.78
N ARG A 114 -11.33 -6.52 5.60
CA ARG A 114 -11.08 -6.63 7.05
C ARG A 114 -9.87 -7.49 7.38
N VAL A 115 -8.95 -7.63 6.43
CA VAL A 115 -7.71 -8.34 6.63
C VAL A 115 -6.57 -7.33 6.61
N VAL A 116 -5.65 -7.46 7.57
CA VAL A 116 -4.33 -6.83 7.56
C VAL A 116 -3.36 -7.85 6.98
N ARG A 117 -2.63 -7.52 5.92
CA ARG A 117 -1.67 -8.43 5.28
C ARG A 117 -0.25 -7.95 5.49
N LEU A 118 0.66 -8.90 5.75
CA LEU A 118 2.09 -8.69 5.80
C LEU A 118 2.74 -9.35 4.59
N TRP A 119 3.52 -8.57 3.83
CA TRP A 119 4.23 -8.99 2.64
C TRP A 119 5.74 -8.96 2.90
N ASP A 120 6.48 -9.94 2.39
CA ASP A 120 7.95 -9.93 2.37
C ASP A 120 8.50 -8.91 1.37
N PRO A 121 9.81 -8.63 1.30
CA PRO A 121 10.36 -7.68 0.32
C PRO A 121 10.27 -8.11 -1.16
N SER A 122 9.85 -9.35 -1.44
CA SER A 122 9.76 -9.95 -2.78
C SER A 122 8.34 -9.98 -3.36
N GLY A 123 7.32 -9.74 -2.53
CA GLY A 123 5.92 -9.67 -2.95
C GLY A 123 5.07 -10.79 -2.39
N ASN A 124 5.62 -11.66 -1.56
CA ASN A 124 4.89 -12.82 -1.06
C ASN A 124 4.20 -12.47 0.25
N GLN A 125 2.95 -12.91 0.39
CA GLN A 125 2.22 -12.75 1.64
C GLN A 125 2.83 -13.69 2.70
N LYS A 126 3.34 -13.13 3.80
CA LYS A 126 3.89 -13.88 4.94
C LYS A 126 2.80 -14.28 5.92
N LYS A 127 1.96 -13.32 6.32
CA LYS A 127 0.93 -13.48 7.36
C LYS A 127 -0.28 -12.60 7.05
N SER A 128 -1.40 -12.93 7.66
CA SER A 128 -2.63 -12.14 7.61
C SER A 128 -3.35 -12.15 8.95
N PHE A 129 -3.95 -11.04 9.32
CA PHE A 129 -4.70 -10.86 10.55
C PHE A 129 -6.09 -10.34 10.22
N THR A 130 -7.13 -11.07 10.65
CA THR A 130 -8.52 -10.69 10.40
C THR A 130 -9.03 -9.84 11.56
N ILE A 131 -9.73 -8.75 11.25
CA ILE A 131 -10.45 -7.96 12.25
C ILE A 131 -11.94 -8.33 12.24
N GLU A 132 -12.52 -8.47 13.42
CA GLU A 132 -13.91 -8.93 13.58
C GLU A 132 -14.93 -7.84 13.20
N SER A 133 -14.61 -6.58 13.51
CA SER A 133 -15.48 -5.43 13.30
C SER A 133 -14.67 -4.19 12.91
N GLY A 134 -15.32 -3.27 12.19
CA GLY A 134 -14.69 -2.09 11.59
C GLY A 134 -14.01 -2.41 10.26
N ILE A 135 -13.63 -1.35 9.53
CA ILE A 135 -12.81 -1.42 8.32
C ILE A 135 -11.42 -0.89 8.70
N PRO A 136 -10.32 -1.63 8.45
CA PRO A 136 -9.00 -1.12 8.75
C PRO A 136 -8.64 -0.03 7.73
N ILE A 137 -8.31 1.16 8.23
CA ILE A 137 -8.08 2.36 7.40
C ILE A 137 -6.65 2.86 7.46
N SER A 138 -5.89 2.45 8.47
CA SER A 138 -4.49 2.82 8.64
C SER A 138 -3.69 1.64 9.17
N SER A 139 -2.41 1.62 8.84
CA SER A 139 -1.49 0.59 9.31
C SER A 139 -0.10 1.15 9.56
N SER A 140 0.63 0.46 10.44
CA SER A 140 2.05 0.68 10.69
C SER A 140 2.71 -0.65 11.01
N ILE A 141 4.00 -0.73 10.75
CA ILE A 141 4.84 -1.89 11.03
C ILE A 141 6.11 -1.41 11.73
N ALA A 142 6.59 -2.19 12.69
CA ALA A 142 7.82 -1.91 13.42
C ALA A 142 8.61 -3.20 13.67
N ASP A 143 9.84 -3.03 14.13
CA ASP A 143 10.72 -4.11 14.56
C ASP A 143 10.97 -5.18 13.48
N GLU A 144 11.21 -4.75 12.24
CA GLU A 144 11.44 -5.63 11.07
C GLU A 144 10.29 -6.63 10.83
N GLY A 145 9.06 -6.17 11.09
CA GLY A 145 7.84 -6.94 10.88
C GLY A 145 7.24 -7.49 12.14
N LYS A 146 8.01 -7.56 13.25
CA LYS A 146 7.56 -8.21 14.49
C LYS A 146 6.34 -7.56 15.12
N THR A 147 6.13 -6.26 14.90
CA THR A 147 4.98 -5.54 15.44
C THR A 147 4.14 -4.97 14.29
N VAL A 148 2.89 -5.40 14.18
CA VAL A 148 1.92 -4.90 13.20
C VAL A 148 0.82 -4.15 13.94
N ILE A 149 0.51 -2.94 13.48
CA ILE A 149 -0.49 -2.05 14.09
C ILE A 149 -1.52 -1.69 13.02
N CYS A 150 -2.81 -1.73 13.36
CA CYS A 150 -3.86 -1.14 12.51
C CYS A 150 -4.82 -0.26 13.32
N GLY A 151 -5.29 0.82 12.70
CA GLY A 151 -6.45 1.58 13.15
C GLY A 151 -7.65 1.30 12.24
N ASP A 152 -8.83 1.14 12.82
CA ASP A 152 -10.07 0.92 12.09
C ASP A 152 -11.05 2.11 12.10
N SER A 153 -12.08 2.03 11.27
CA SER A 153 -13.15 3.03 11.16
C SER A 153 -14.02 3.18 12.42
N GLY A 154 -13.93 2.25 13.37
CA GLY A 154 -14.60 2.30 14.66
C GLY A 154 -13.79 3.00 15.75
N GLY A 155 -12.59 3.50 15.41
CA GLY A 155 -11.68 4.13 16.37
C GLY A 155 -10.87 3.13 17.21
N VAL A 156 -10.87 1.85 16.85
CA VAL A 156 -10.12 0.81 17.56
C VAL A 156 -8.73 0.68 16.95
N VAL A 157 -7.72 0.67 17.81
CA VAL A 157 -6.34 0.34 17.43
C VAL A 157 -6.04 -1.09 17.88
N ARG A 158 -5.51 -1.90 16.97
CA ARG A 158 -5.12 -3.29 17.22
C ARG A 158 -3.64 -3.49 16.94
N PHE A 159 -3.04 -4.42 17.68
CA PHE A 159 -1.63 -4.74 17.64
C PHE A 159 -1.46 -6.25 17.57
N TRP A 160 -0.58 -6.73 16.71
CA TRP A 160 -0.22 -8.13 16.60
C TRP A 160 1.29 -8.30 16.63
N LYS A 161 1.73 -9.42 17.21
CA LYS A 161 3.12 -9.87 17.09
C LYS A 161 3.23 -10.87 15.94
N SER A 162 4.21 -10.69 15.08
CA SER A 162 4.38 -11.50 13.86
C SER A 162 5.39 -12.65 13.99
N GLU A 163 5.71 -13.12 15.21
CA GLU A 163 6.74 -14.12 15.57
C GLU A 163 7.40 -14.90 14.42
#